data_AF-A0A7K8TXN9-F1
#
_entry.id   AF-A0A7K8TXN9-F1
#
_cell.length_a   1.000
_cell.length_b   1.000
_cell.length_c   1.000
_cell.angle_alpha   90.00
_cell.angle_beta   90.00
_cell.angle_gamma   90.00
#
_symmetry.space_group_name_H-M   'P 1'
#
loop_
_entity.id
_entity.type
_entity.pdbx_description
1 polymer ?
#
loop_
_entity_poly.entity_id
_entity_poly.type
_entity_poly.pdbx_seq_one_letter_code
_entity_poly.pdbx_strand_id
1 'polypeptide(L)'
;MGSVGAERFKELSPAGTPEGNVVMSFSFDSYQLEEDELQRGSQAKGVLTFMEPVSEDPEPQDRYHGIYFAMLLAGVGFLLPYNSFITDVDYLHHKYPGTSIVFDMSLTYILVALVAVILNNALVELLSLHTRISVGYLFALGPLLFVSICDVWLELFTRRQAYAINLVAVGVVAFGCTVQQSSFYGYTGLLPKRYTQGVMTGESTAGVIISLSRIFTKLLLSDEKENTVIFFFISIGMELTCFILHLLVKRTRFVRYYTACSLKGLSEPRGAGDHGTGYRVHHDVTAEDIRFENRPRGQPSSPRGSPGPEAELAGSGTYMRFDVPRPKIKRSWPSFRDMLLHRYVVSRLIWAYMLSIAMTYFITLCLFPGLESEIHNCTLGEWLPILIMAIFNLSDFVGKILAALPYDWRGTHLLVYSCLRVVFIPLFIMCVYPNGRPTFGHPAWPCIFSLLMGITNGYFGSVPMILAAGKVSPEQRELAGNTMTVSYMTGLTLGSAVAYFAYSLTSTSHSTCFYTETSNGSFTSGY
;
A
#
# COMPACT_ATOMS: atom_id res chain seq x y z
N MET A 1 47.54 -42.90 -57.03
CA MET A 1 47.40 -44.16 -57.78
C MET A 1 46.09 -44.80 -57.37
N GLY A 2 45.16 -44.98 -58.32
CA GLY A 2 43.84 -45.59 -58.09
C GLY A 2 43.93 -47.09 -57.85
N SER A 3 42.88 -47.89 -57.83
CA SER A 3 41.45 -47.73 -58.08
C SER A 3 40.86 -49.13 -57.87
N VAL A 4 39.76 -49.31 -57.14
CA VAL A 4 38.79 -50.41 -57.29
C VAL A 4 37.48 -49.85 -56.72
N GLY A 5 36.40 -49.64 -57.48
CA GLY A 5 35.50 -50.68 -58.02
C GLY A 5 34.50 -51.10 -56.93
N ALA A 6 33.18 -51.14 -57.08
CA ALA A 6 32.33 -51.03 -58.25
C ALA A 6 30.86 -50.84 -57.80
N GLU A 7 30.03 -50.55 -58.80
CA GLU A 7 28.61 -50.89 -58.92
C GLU A 7 27.51 -50.05 -58.26
N ARG A 8 26.53 -49.79 -59.14
CA ARG A 8 25.42 -48.86 -59.09
C ARG A 8 24.17 -49.73 -59.25
N PHE A 9 23.30 -49.76 -58.25
CA PHE A 9 21.93 -50.26 -58.39
C PHE A 9 20.95 -49.12 -58.09
N LYS A 10 19.91 -49.06 -58.91
CA LYS A 10 18.96 -47.95 -59.07
C LYS A 10 17.61 -48.33 -58.44
N GLU A 11 17.14 -47.43 -57.57
CA GLU A 11 15.76 -47.08 -57.17
C GLU A 11 14.70 -48.18 -56.94
N LEU A 12 14.08 -48.21 -55.75
CA LEU A 12 12.84 -47.47 -55.50
C LEU A 12 12.40 -47.49 -54.00
N SER A 13 12.05 -46.29 -53.54
CA SER A 13 11.23 -45.86 -52.39
C SER A 13 11.75 -45.99 -50.93
N PRO A 14 11.61 -44.91 -50.12
CA PRO A 14 12.42 -44.71 -48.93
C PRO A 14 11.62 -44.88 -47.63
N ALA A 15 12.13 -45.72 -46.74
CA ALA A 15 11.93 -45.55 -45.31
C ALA A 15 13.00 -44.60 -44.78
N GLY A 16 12.56 -43.56 -44.06
CA GLY A 16 13.28 -42.88 -42.98
C GLY A 16 14.64 -42.24 -43.31
N THR A 17 14.67 -40.91 -43.32
CA THR A 17 15.82 -40.18 -42.80
C THR A 17 15.39 -39.08 -41.82
N PRO A 18 16.20 -38.83 -40.79
CA PRO A 18 15.99 -37.80 -39.77
C PRO A 18 16.69 -36.51 -40.18
N GLU A 19 16.01 -35.37 -40.10
CA GLU A 19 16.70 -34.08 -39.98
C GLU A 19 15.95 -33.20 -38.99
N GLY A 20 16.73 -32.65 -38.06
CA GLY A 20 16.26 -31.82 -36.98
C GLY A 20 15.69 -30.50 -37.47
N ASN A 21 14.60 -30.10 -36.84
CA ASN A 21 14.30 -28.69 -36.62
C ASN A 21 14.21 -28.47 -35.12
N VAL A 22 15.25 -27.83 -34.60
CA VAL A 22 15.28 -27.24 -33.27
C VAL A 22 14.25 -26.11 -33.26
N VAL A 23 13.09 -26.37 -32.67
CA VAL A 23 12.17 -25.30 -32.24
C VAL A 23 12.35 -25.16 -30.73
N MET A 24 13.20 -24.20 -30.35
CA MET A 24 13.29 -23.70 -28.97
C MET A 24 12.00 -22.97 -28.63
N SER A 25 11.03 -23.70 -28.07
CA SER A 25 9.89 -23.14 -27.37
C SER A 25 10.32 -22.83 -25.94
N PHE A 26 10.71 -21.59 -25.67
CA PHE A 26 10.84 -21.08 -24.31
C PHE A 26 9.45 -21.04 -23.65
N SER A 27 9.12 -22.06 -22.86
CA SER A 27 7.99 -22.01 -21.92
C SER A 27 8.50 -21.57 -20.56
N PHE A 28 7.86 -20.55 -20.00
CA PHE A 28 8.21 -19.90 -18.74
C PHE A 28 7.68 -20.75 -17.57
N ASP A 29 8.34 -21.87 -17.27
CA ASP A 29 8.04 -22.70 -16.09
C ASP A 29 8.57 -22.01 -14.82
N SER A 30 7.74 -21.14 -14.25
CA SER A 30 7.97 -20.51 -12.94
C SER A 30 6.84 -20.79 -11.93
N TYR A 31 5.89 -21.67 -12.28
CA TYR A 31 4.73 -21.98 -11.46
C TYR A 31 4.70 -23.41 -10.87
N GLN A 32 5.68 -24.27 -11.17
CA GLN A 32 5.67 -25.66 -10.68
C GLN A 32 6.54 -25.93 -9.44
N LEU A 33 7.39 -24.99 -9.02
CA LEU A 33 8.33 -25.24 -7.92
C LEU A 33 7.71 -25.15 -6.51
N GLU A 34 6.56 -24.50 -6.33
CA GLU A 34 5.91 -24.42 -5.00
C GLU A 34 4.97 -25.60 -4.70
N GLU A 35 4.43 -26.30 -5.71
CA GLU A 35 3.56 -27.47 -5.50
C GLU A 35 4.34 -28.79 -5.35
N ASP A 36 5.48 -28.95 -6.05
CA ASP A 36 6.26 -30.19 -6.01
C ASP A 36 7.04 -30.38 -4.69
N GLU A 37 7.43 -29.31 -4.00
CA GLU A 37 8.03 -29.43 -2.65
C GLU A 37 6.98 -29.80 -1.58
N LEU A 38 5.71 -29.45 -1.79
CA LEU A 38 4.62 -29.77 -0.87
C LEU A 38 4.14 -31.22 -1.03
N GLN A 39 4.21 -31.78 -2.25
CA GLN A 39 3.82 -33.17 -2.52
C GLN A 39 4.91 -34.19 -2.16
N ARG A 40 6.20 -33.84 -2.25
CA ARG A 40 7.29 -34.74 -1.83
C ARG A 40 7.27 -35.04 -0.32
N GLY A 41 6.73 -34.14 0.50
CA GLY A 41 6.55 -34.39 1.94
C GLY A 41 5.45 -35.41 2.26
N SER A 42 4.53 -35.69 1.33
CA SER A 42 3.31 -36.46 1.61
C SER A 42 3.34 -37.92 1.11
N GLN A 43 4.38 -38.34 0.38
CA GLN A 43 4.46 -39.69 -0.21
C GLN A 43 5.36 -40.69 0.54
N ALA A 44 5.81 -40.37 1.75
CA ALA A 44 6.57 -41.32 2.58
C ALA A 44 5.96 -41.46 3.97
N LYS A 45 4.96 -42.35 4.10
CA LYS A 45 4.70 -43.26 5.24
C LYS A 45 3.25 -43.73 5.21
N GLY A 46 3.02 -44.93 4.68
CA GLY A 46 1.88 -45.74 5.12
C GLY A 46 2.28 -46.46 6.41
N VAL A 47 1.84 -45.99 7.57
CA VAL A 47 1.88 -46.73 8.84
C VAL A 47 0.68 -46.30 9.69
N LEU A 48 0.10 -47.29 10.38
CA LEU A 48 -1.06 -47.29 11.27
C LEU A 48 -1.49 -45.96 11.92
N THR A 49 -2.81 -45.77 11.92
CA THR A 49 -3.60 -44.89 12.79
C THR A 49 -3.28 -45.12 14.28
N PHE A 50 -2.36 -44.34 14.81
CA PHE A 50 -2.45 -43.85 16.18
C PHE A 50 -2.73 -42.35 16.10
N MET A 51 -3.75 -41.92 16.83
CA MET A 51 -4.13 -40.52 16.97
C MET A 51 -3.01 -39.84 17.78
N GLU A 52 -1.98 -39.34 17.10
CA GLU A 52 -1.04 -38.41 17.72
C GLU A 52 -1.82 -37.15 18.11
N PRO A 53 -1.65 -36.63 19.35
CA PRO A 53 -2.18 -35.31 19.66
C PRO A 53 -1.54 -34.35 18.67
N VAL A 54 -2.37 -33.58 17.97
CA VAL A 54 -1.92 -32.45 17.13
C VAL A 54 -1.03 -31.60 18.04
N SER A 55 0.28 -31.75 17.87
CA SER A 55 1.24 -30.88 18.51
C SER A 55 1.03 -29.54 17.84
N GLU A 56 0.27 -28.65 18.47
CA GLU A 56 0.20 -27.26 18.06
C GLU A 56 1.65 -26.75 18.10
N ASP A 57 2.29 -26.64 16.93
CA ASP A 57 3.54 -25.92 16.81
C ASP A 57 3.32 -24.56 17.47
N PRO A 58 4.18 -24.15 18.43
CA PRO A 58 3.97 -22.91 19.17
C PRO A 58 3.89 -21.76 18.18
N GLU A 59 2.89 -20.89 18.37
CA GLU A 59 2.66 -19.72 17.52
C GLU A 59 3.99 -18.98 17.31
N PRO A 60 4.45 -18.80 16.05
CA PRO A 60 5.75 -18.23 15.80
C PRO A 60 5.76 -16.80 16.34
N GLN A 61 6.63 -16.52 17.32
CA GLN A 61 6.79 -15.17 17.84
C GLN A 61 7.73 -14.33 16.95
N ASP A 62 7.40 -13.05 16.79
CA ASP A 62 8.22 -12.05 16.11
C ASP A 62 9.41 -11.65 17.00
N ARG A 63 10.48 -12.46 16.94
CA ARG A 63 11.70 -12.20 17.72
C ARG A 63 12.29 -10.83 17.34
N TYR A 64 12.56 -10.01 18.35
CA TYR A 64 13.11 -8.65 18.24
C TYR A 64 12.22 -7.64 17.50
N HIS A 65 10.93 -7.92 17.29
CA HIS A 65 10.02 -7.04 16.53
C HIS A 65 10.52 -6.73 15.11
N GLY A 66 11.35 -7.61 14.53
CA GLY A 66 11.98 -7.39 13.23
C GLY A 66 10.97 -7.33 12.09
N ILE A 67 9.89 -8.11 12.16
CA ILE A 67 8.83 -8.09 11.15
C ILE A 67 8.03 -6.79 11.29
N TYR A 68 7.76 -6.34 12.51
CA TYR A 68 7.07 -5.06 12.74
C TYR A 68 7.88 -3.88 12.15
N PHE A 69 9.18 -3.85 12.41
CA PHE A 69 10.07 -2.82 11.84
C PHE A 69 10.12 -2.87 10.31
N ALA A 70 10.14 -4.07 9.72
CA ALA A 70 10.09 -4.22 8.28
C ALA A 70 8.76 -3.77 7.67
N MET A 71 7.62 -3.97 8.36
CA MET A 71 6.32 -3.44 7.94
C MET A 71 6.27 -1.92 8.06
N LEU A 72 6.84 -1.35 9.11
CA LEU A 72 6.99 0.10 9.24
C LEU A 72 7.83 0.68 8.11
N LEU A 73 8.98 0.09 7.80
CA LEU A 73 9.80 0.50 6.67
C LEU A 73 9.10 0.33 5.33
N ALA A 74 8.29 -0.72 5.15
CA ALA A 74 7.48 -0.86 3.94
C ALA A 74 6.51 0.33 3.74
N GLY A 75 5.93 0.84 4.84
CA GLY A 75 5.13 2.07 4.85
C GLY A 75 5.90 3.32 4.41
N VAL A 76 7.16 3.44 4.86
CA VAL A 76 8.06 4.49 4.40
C VAL A 76 8.33 4.36 2.90
N GLY A 77 8.60 3.13 2.45
CA GLY A 77 9.08 2.84 1.10
C GLY A 77 8.09 3.18 -0.02
N PHE A 78 6.79 2.94 0.12
CA PHE A 78 5.87 3.34 -0.96
C PHE A 78 5.50 4.84 -0.96
N LEU A 79 5.79 5.59 0.10
CA LEU A 79 5.47 7.02 0.18
C LEU A 79 6.65 7.92 -0.17
N LEU A 80 7.86 7.50 0.19
CA LEU A 80 9.10 8.27 0.00
C LEU A 80 9.44 8.59 -1.47
N PRO A 81 9.21 7.69 -2.46
CA PRO A 81 9.54 7.94 -3.85
C PRO A 81 8.88 9.19 -4.42
N TYR A 82 7.56 9.30 -4.31
CA TYR A 82 6.83 10.48 -4.78
C TYR A 82 7.30 11.74 -4.07
N ASN A 83 7.43 11.67 -2.75
CA ASN A 83 7.88 12.80 -1.97
C ASN A 83 9.28 13.27 -2.38
N SER A 84 10.15 12.37 -2.84
CA SER A 84 11.48 12.75 -3.33
C SER A 84 11.45 13.60 -4.58
N PHE A 85 10.45 13.44 -5.44
CA PHE A 85 10.28 14.29 -6.61
C PHE A 85 9.80 15.71 -6.26
N ILE A 86 9.01 15.86 -5.20
CA ILE A 86 8.37 17.15 -4.86
C ILE A 86 9.06 17.91 -3.72
N THR A 87 9.96 17.29 -2.96
CA THR A 87 10.57 17.92 -1.76
C THR A 87 11.52 19.06 -2.13
N ASP A 88 12.21 18.97 -3.27
CA ASP A 88 13.15 20.00 -3.72
C ASP A 88 12.50 21.02 -4.66
N VAL A 89 11.54 21.74 -4.11
CA VAL A 89 10.78 22.78 -4.83
C VAL A 89 11.69 23.90 -5.33
N ASP A 90 12.75 24.22 -4.57
CA ASP A 90 13.69 25.30 -4.87
C ASP A 90 14.53 24.96 -6.12
N TYR A 91 15.12 23.75 -6.17
CA TYR A 91 15.80 23.25 -7.37
C TYR A 91 14.88 23.22 -8.60
N LEU A 92 13.63 22.77 -8.42
CA LEU A 92 12.67 22.68 -9.52
C LEU A 92 12.29 24.06 -10.07
N HIS A 93 12.07 25.07 -9.22
CA HIS A 93 11.78 26.43 -9.68
C HIS A 93 12.99 27.08 -10.36
N HIS A 94 14.21 26.81 -9.89
CA HIS A 94 15.43 27.27 -10.54
C HIS A 94 15.59 26.63 -11.93
N LYS A 95 15.38 25.32 -12.03
CA LYS A 95 15.54 24.56 -13.29
C LYS A 95 14.46 24.90 -14.33
N TYR A 96 13.25 25.18 -13.87
CA TYR A 96 12.08 25.46 -14.72
C TYR A 96 11.42 26.81 -14.35
N PRO A 97 12.06 27.95 -14.68
CA PRO A 97 11.53 29.26 -14.32
C PRO A 97 10.22 29.54 -15.06
N GLY A 98 9.20 30.00 -14.31
CA GLY A 98 7.89 30.37 -14.85
C GLY A 98 6.96 29.20 -15.20
N THR A 99 7.31 27.95 -14.84
CA THR A 99 6.41 26.80 -14.97
C THR A 99 5.99 26.26 -13.60
N SER A 100 4.79 25.68 -13.54
CA SER A 100 4.22 25.07 -12.33
C SER A 100 4.54 23.58 -12.25
N ILE A 101 5.82 23.20 -12.34
CA ILE A 101 6.20 21.77 -12.45
C ILE A 101 5.75 20.93 -11.26
N VAL A 102 5.84 21.46 -10.04
CA VAL A 102 5.42 20.77 -8.81
C VAL A 102 3.91 20.46 -8.84
N PHE A 103 3.13 21.38 -9.42
CA PHE A 103 1.70 21.21 -9.63
C PHE A 103 1.44 20.11 -10.66
N ASP A 104 2.11 20.16 -11.81
CA ASP A 104 1.93 19.17 -12.88
C ASP A 104 2.33 17.75 -12.41
N MET A 105 3.40 17.62 -11.63
CA MET A 105 3.81 16.36 -11.01
C MET A 105 2.74 15.82 -10.05
N SER A 106 2.20 16.68 -9.19
CA SER A 106 1.17 16.29 -8.22
C SER A 106 -0.14 15.88 -8.91
N LEU A 107 -0.56 16.63 -9.93
CA LEU A 107 -1.72 16.28 -10.74
C LEU A 107 -1.52 14.95 -11.47
N THR A 108 -0.34 14.74 -12.07
CA THR A 108 0.02 13.49 -12.74
C THR A 108 -0.03 12.31 -11.77
N TYR A 109 0.53 12.48 -10.57
CA TYR A 109 0.50 11.44 -9.53
C TYR A 109 -0.93 11.05 -9.16
N ILE A 110 -1.80 12.03 -8.86
CA ILE A 110 -3.19 11.76 -8.45
C ILE A 110 -3.99 11.08 -9.57
N LEU A 111 -3.88 11.56 -10.81
CA LEU A 111 -4.60 10.98 -11.95
C LEU A 111 -4.16 9.55 -12.23
N VAL A 112 -2.85 9.29 -12.23
CA VAL A 112 -2.33 7.95 -12.46
C VAL A 112 -2.64 7.03 -11.28
N ALA A 113 -2.57 7.52 -10.05
CA ALA A 113 -2.98 6.76 -8.86
C ALA A 113 -4.46 6.34 -8.95
N LEU A 114 -5.36 7.22 -9.38
CA LEU A 114 -6.78 6.89 -9.58
C LEU A 114 -6.96 5.75 -10.60
N VAL A 115 -6.27 5.83 -11.74
CA VAL A 115 -6.28 4.77 -12.76
C VAL A 115 -5.70 3.48 -12.20
N ALA A 116 -4.58 3.56 -11.48
CA ALA A 116 -3.92 2.42 -10.85
C ALA A 116 -4.83 1.73 -9.82
N VAL A 117 -5.61 2.48 -9.04
CA VAL A 117 -6.59 1.93 -8.09
C VAL A 117 -7.69 1.14 -8.81
N ILE A 118 -8.20 1.65 -9.93
CA ILE A 118 -9.22 0.96 -10.72
C ILE A 118 -8.64 -0.32 -11.31
N LEU A 119 -7.43 -0.25 -11.89
CA LEU A 119 -6.72 -1.39 -12.46
C LEU A 119 -6.32 -2.42 -11.39
N ASN A 120 -6.02 -1.97 -10.18
CA ASN A 120 -5.69 -2.84 -9.06
C ASN A 120 -6.84 -3.80 -8.73
N ASN A 121 -8.10 -3.44 -9.01
CA ASN A 121 -9.22 -4.37 -8.88
C ASN A 121 -9.09 -5.61 -9.77
N ALA A 122 -8.52 -5.47 -10.98
CA ALA A 122 -8.21 -6.58 -11.86
C ALA A 122 -6.89 -7.25 -11.48
N LEU A 123 -5.83 -6.47 -11.19
CA LEU A 123 -4.49 -7.01 -10.90
C LEU A 123 -4.46 -7.91 -9.65
N VAL A 124 -5.29 -7.62 -8.65
CA VAL A 124 -5.39 -8.43 -7.42
C VAL A 124 -5.72 -9.88 -7.71
N GLU A 125 -6.54 -10.15 -8.73
CA GLU A 125 -6.98 -11.50 -9.09
C GLU A 125 -6.10 -12.16 -10.16
N LEU A 126 -5.28 -11.39 -10.87
CA LEU A 126 -4.42 -11.88 -11.96
C LEU A 126 -2.99 -12.17 -11.52
N LEU A 127 -2.50 -11.42 -10.54
CA LEU A 127 -1.11 -11.45 -10.12
C LEU A 127 -1.01 -11.80 -8.64
N SER A 128 -0.04 -12.66 -8.32
CA SER A 128 0.26 -12.97 -6.92
C SER A 128 0.69 -11.72 -6.15
N LEU A 129 0.30 -11.66 -4.88
CA LEU A 129 0.56 -10.56 -3.96
C LEU A 129 2.04 -10.14 -3.92
N HIS A 130 2.94 -11.13 -3.87
CA HIS A 130 4.38 -10.89 -3.83
C HIS A 130 4.92 -10.31 -5.14
N THR A 131 4.40 -10.76 -6.29
CA THR A 131 4.78 -10.20 -7.59
C THR A 131 4.33 -8.75 -7.70
N ARG A 132 3.10 -8.43 -7.27
CA ARG A 132 2.59 -7.04 -7.24
C ARG A 132 3.48 -6.12 -6.41
N ILE A 133 3.87 -6.55 -5.21
CA ILE A 133 4.75 -5.75 -4.34
C ILE A 133 6.14 -5.58 -4.96
N SER A 134 6.72 -6.64 -5.52
CA SER A 134 8.09 -6.59 -6.08
C SER A 134 8.16 -5.73 -7.35
N VAL A 135 7.14 -5.80 -8.20
CA VAL A 135 7.01 -4.93 -9.39
C VAL A 135 6.80 -3.48 -8.97
N GLY A 136 6.01 -3.23 -7.90
CA GLY A 136 5.85 -1.91 -7.33
C GLY A 136 7.18 -1.26 -6.93
N TYR A 137 8.02 -1.99 -6.19
CA TYR A 137 9.35 -1.52 -5.79
C TYR A 137 10.25 -1.22 -7.00
N LEU A 138 10.18 -2.04 -8.05
CA LEU A 138 10.95 -1.79 -9.28
C LEU A 138 10.49 -0.52 -10.00
N PHE A 139 9.17 -0.27 -10.03
CA PHE A 139 8.58 0.94 -10.61
C PHE A 139 8.80 2.19 -9.74
N ALA A 140 9.10 2.05 -8.44
CA ALA A 140 9.56 3.13 -7.60
C ALA A 140 11.07 3.41 -7.81
N LEU A 141 11.91 2.38 -7.66
CA LEU A 141 13.38 2.48 -7.73
C LEU A 141 13.90 2.88 -9.12
N GLY A 142 13.34 2.31 -10.20
CA GLY A 142 13.83 2.52 -11.56
C GLY A 142 13.79 4.00 -11.98
N PRO A 143 12.63 4.67 -11.93
CA PRO A 143 12.53 6.09 -12.25
C PRO A 143 13.32 7.00 -11.30
N LEU A 144 13.37 6.69 -10.00
CA LEU A 144 14.19 7.43 -9.03
C LEU A 144 15.67 7.42 -9.41
N LEU A 145 16.22 6.23 -9.69
CA LEU A 145 17.61 6.07 -10.11
C LEU A 145 17.87 6.78 -11.44
N PHE A 146 16.96 6.62 -12.40
CA PHE A 146 17.10 7.23 -13.73
C PHE A 146 17.12 8.76 -13.66
N VAL A 147 16.17 9.38 -12.94
CA VAL A 147 16.11 10.84 -12.82
C VAL A 147 17.29 11.38 -12.01
N SER A 148 17.62 10.75 -10.87
CA SER A 148 18.73 11.18 -10.04
C SER A 148 20.07 11.15 -10.81
N ILE A 149 20.35 10.09 -11.56
CA ILE A 149 21.63 9.94 -12.28
C ILE A 149 21.62 10.73 -13.60
N CYS A 150 20.60 10.56 -14.44
CA CYS A 150 20.62 11.10 -15.80
C CYS A 150 20.15 12.57 -15.89
N ASP A 151 19.21 13.00 -15.06
CA ASP A 151 18.66 14.36 -15.12
C ASP A 151 19.31 15.31 -14.12
N VAL A 152 19.57 14.87 -12.88
CA VAL A 152 20.11 15.74 -11.81
C VAL A 152 21.64 15.71 -11.76
N TRP A 153 22.26 14.52 -11.73
CA TRP A 153 23.71 14.41 -11.63
C TRP A 153 24.43 14.74 -12.93
N LEU A 154 24.04 14.06 -14.03
CA LEU A 154 24.73 14.14 -15.31
C LEU A 154 24.14 15.18 -16.28
N GLU A 155 22.97 15.74 -15.99
CA GLU A 155 22.30 16.78 -16.79
C GLU A 155 22.26 16.49 -18.32
N LEU A 156 21.97 15.25 -18.72
CA LEU A 156 22.03 14.86 -20.15
C LEU A 156 20.94 15.51 -21.01
N PHE A 157 19.85 15.96 -20.40
CA PHE A 157 18.63 16.33 -21.12
C PHE A 157 18.45 17.84 -21.22
N THR A 158 17.90 18.29 -22.34
CA THR A 158 17.44 19.68 -22.47
C THR A 158 16.24 19.94 -21.56
N ARG A 159 16.03 21.20 -21.13
CA ARG A 159 14.95 21.57 -20.18
C ARG A 159 13.57 21.00 -20.57
N ARG A 160 13.17 21.05 -21.84
CA ARG A 160 11.87 20.51 -22.29
C ARG A 160 11.79 18.98 -22.21
N GLN A 161 12.89 18.30 -22.53
CA GLN A 161 12.97 16.84 -22.44
C GLN A 161 12.98 16.39 -20.97
N ALA A 162 13.78 17.05 -20.12
CA ALA A 162 13.82 16.80 -18.69
C ALA A 162 12.45 16.97 -18.03
N TYR A 163 11.69 18.00 -18.42
CA TYR A 163 10.32 18.23 -17.95
C TYR A 163 9.41 17.04 -18.25
N ALA A 164 9.37 16.61 -19.52
CA ALA A 164 8.53 15.49 -19.93
C ALA A 164 8.97 14.16 -19.29
N ILE A 165 10.27 13.93 -19.20
CA ILE A 165 10.86 12.75 -18.55
C ILE A 165 10.46 12.68 -17.07
N ASN A 166 10.55 13.80 -16.35
CA ASN A 166 10.17 13.85 -14.93
C ASN A 166 8.68 13.58 -14.73
N LEU A 167 7.80 14.11 -15.59
CA LEU A 167 6.36 13.79 -15.51
C LEU A 167 6.08 12.31 -15.78
N VAL A 168 6.72 11.71 -16.79
CA VAL A 168 6.58 10.27 -17.07
C VAL A 168 7.12 9.44 -15.91
N ALA A 169 8.26 9.81 -15.34
CA ALA A 169 8.85 9.15 -14.18
C ALA A 169 7.90 9.18 -12.97
N VAL A 170 7.34 10.35 -12.65
CA VAL A 170 6.34 10.50 -11.57
C VAL A 170 5.09 9.67 -11.85
N GLY A 171 4.62 9.59 -13.09
CA GLY A 171 3.51 8.72 -13.46
C GLY A 171 3.80 7.23 -13.22
N VAL A 172 4.98 6.74 -13.61
CA VAL A 172 5.38 5.34 -13.37
C VAL A 172 5.49 5.06 -11.86
N VAL A 173 6.10 5.99 -11.11
CA VAL A 173 6.20 5.92 -9.65
C VAL A 173 4.81 5.89 -9.01
N ALA A 174 3.88 6.73 -9.46
CA ALA A 174 2.51 6.77 -8.96
C ALA A 174 1.80 5.43 -9.14
N PHE A 175 1.91 4.82 -10.32
CA PHE A 175 1.34 3.51 -10.60
C PHE A 175 1.96 2.42 -9.70
N GLY A 176 3.30 2.37 -9.63
CA GLY A 176 4.03 1.40 -8.82
C GLY A 176 3.71 1.50 -7.33
N CYS A 177 3.80 2.72 -6.77
CA CYS A 177 3.52 2.99 -5.36
C CYS A 177 2.06 2.68 -4.99
N THR A 178 1.10 2.99 -5.86
CA THR A 178 -0.32 2.71 -5.60
C THR A 178 -0.61 1.21 -5.55
N VAL A 179 -0.08 0.45 -6.51
CA VAL A 179 -0.22 -1.02 -6.53
C VAL A 179 0.49 -1.65 -5.33
N GLN A 180 1.68 -1.15 -4.99
CA GLN A 180 2.45 -1.57 -3.83
C GLN A 180 1.70 -1.32 -2.52
N GLN A 181 1.21 -0.10 -2.31
CA GLN A 181 0.48 0.30 -1.12
C GLN A 181 -0.77 -0.57 -0.92
N SER A 182 -1.61 -0.71 -1.95
CA SER A 182 -2.79 -1.57 -1.86
C SER A 182 -2.42 -3.00 -1.53
N SER A 183 -1.39 -3.54 -2.18
CA SER A 183 -0.94 -4.91 -1.94
C SER A 183 -0.39 -5.09 -0.52
N PHE A 184 0.30 -4.10 0.05
CA PHE A 184 0.74 -4.15 1.45
C PHE A 184 -0.42 -4.12 2.44
N TYR A 185 -1.50 -3.37 2.17
CA TYR A 185 -2.71 -3.41 3.01
C TYR A 185 -3.46 -4.74 2.89
N GLY A 186 -3.53 -5.34 1.70
CA GLY A 186 -4.02 -6.70 1.53
C GLY A 186 -3.15 -7.72 2.29
N TYR A 187 -1.84 -7.59 2.20
CA TYR A 187 -0.87 -8.47 2.85
C TYR A 187 -0.91 -8.38 4.38
N THR A 188 -0.90 -7.17 4.93
CA THR A 188 -0.98 -6.97 6.38
C THR A 188 -2.35 -7.30 6.96
N GLY A 189 -3.40 -7.26 6.14
CA GLY A 189 -4.72 -7.79 6.51
C GLY A 189 -4.69 -9.28 6.84
N LEU A 190 -3.74 -10.05 6.31
CA LEU A 190 -3.54 -11.48 6.62
C LEU A 190 -2.77 -11.70 7.94
N LEU A 191 -2.14 -10.65 8.46
CA LEU A 191 -1.32 -10.69 9.67
C LEU A 191 -2.09 -10.08 10.85
N PRO A 192 -1.60 -10.27 12.10
CA PRO A 192 -2.17 -9.60 13.24
C PRO A 192 -2.24 -8.07 13.06
N LYS A 193 -3.30 -7.45 13.57
CA LYS A 193 -3.64 -6.02 13.39
C LYS A 193 -2.49 -5.03 13.63
N ARG A 194 -1.54 -5.38 14.51
CA ARG A 194 -0.33 -4.58 14.79
C ARG A 194 0.52 -4.29 13.55
N TYR A 195 0.52 -5.19 12.56
CA TYR A 195 1.34 -5.03 11.37
C TYR A 195 0.73 -4.05 10.37
N THR A 196 -0.60 -4.01 10.25
CA THR A 196 -1.30 -2.95 9.51
C THR A 196 -1.00 -1.60 10.14
N GLN A 197 -1.08 -1.49 11.47
CA GLN A 197 -0.72 -0.27 12.20
C GLN A 197 0.75 0.15 11.97
N GLY A 198 1.67 -0.81 11.93
CA GLY A 198 3.08 -0.58 11.61
C GLY A 198 3.27 0.06 10.23
N VAL A 199 2.63 -0.50 9.18
CA VAL A 199 2.67 0.08 7.81
C VAL A 199 2.15 1.52 7.82
N MET A 200 1.02 1.78 8.47
CA MET A 200 0.45 3.12 8.50
C MET A 200 1.37 4.12 9.21
N THR A 201 1.98 3.71 10.32
CA THR A 201 2.98 4.52 11.05
C THR A 201 4.18 4.83 10.16
N GLY A 202 4.58 3.88 9.31
CA GLY A 202 5.62 4.08 8.29
C GLY A 202 5.31 5.23 7.33
N GLU A 203 4.07 5.32 6.84
CA GLU A 203 3.66 6.43 5.95
C GLU A 203 3.86 7.81 6.60
N SER A 204 3.49 7.97 7.88
CA SER A 204 3.69 9.25 8.58
C SER A 204 5.15 9.47 8.96
N THR A 205 5.90 8.39 9.19
CA THR A 205 7.35 8.46 9.38
C THR A 205 8.02 9.05 8.14
N ALA A 206 7.59 8.65 6.93
CA ALA A 206 8.05 9.29 5.70
C ALA A 206 7.74 10.80 5.69
N GLY A 207 6.50 11.19 6.02
CA GLY A 207 6.11 12.61 6.12
C GLY A 207 6.97 13.42 7.10
N VAL A 208 7.32 12.84 8.25
CA VAL A 208 8.24 13.46 9.22
C VAL A 208 9.65 13.57 8.65
N ILE A 209 10.18 12.52 8.01
CA ILE A 209 11.51 12.53 7.36
C ILE A 209 11.58 13.67 6.33
N ILE A 210 10.54 13.81 5.50
CA ILE A 210 10.48 14.86 4.46
C ILE A 210 10.41 16.25 5.08
N SER A 211 9.57 16.44 6.09
CA SER A 211 9.42 17.73 6.76
C SER A 211 10.70 18.17 7.44
N LEU A 212 11.36 17.25 8.15
CA LEU A 212 12.65 17.51 8.78
C LEU A 212 13.73 17.78 7.74
N SER A 213 13.74 16.99 6.65
CA SER A 213 14.65 17.23 5.53
C SER A 213 14.48 18.65 5.02
N ARG A 214 13.26 19.08 4.69
CA ARG A 214 12.99 20.44 4.17
C ARG A 214 13.45 21.55 5.13
N ILE A 215 13.34 21.34 6.44
CA ILE A 215 13.85 22.27 7.45
C ILE A 215 15.38 22.29 7.44
N PHE A 216 16.03 21.11 7.44
CA PHE A 216 17.49 21.01 7.42
C PHE A 216 18.09 21.57 6.14
N THR A 217 17.50 21.31 4.98
CA THR A 217 17.98 21.81 3.69
C THR A 217 17.93 23.33 3.64
N LYS A 218 16.85 23.94 4.12
CA LYS A 218 16.71 25.41 4.20
C LYS A 218 17.66 26.06 5.22
N LEU A 219 18.15 25.30 6.22
CA LEU A 219 19.01 25.83 7.29
C LEU A 219 20.52 25.59 7.09
N LEU A 220 20.92 24.46 6.50
CA LEU A 220 22.32 24.00 6.50
C LEU A 220 23.04 24.20 5.16
N LEU A 221 22.33 24.25 4.03
CA LEU A 221 22.96 24.12 2.71
C LEU A 221 22.64 25.32 1.83
N SER A 222 23.71 25.98 1.36
CA SER A 222 23.64 27.12 0.44
C SER A 222 23.65 26.72 -1.04
N ASP A 223 23.98 25.47 -1.37
CA ASP A 223 23.92 24.94 -2.74
C ASP A 223 22.71 23.99 -2.89
N GLU A 224 21.75 24.41 -3.71
CA GLU A 224 20.50 23.71 -3.98
C GLU A 224 20.75 22.34 -4.64
N LYS A 225 21.70 22.25 -5.58
CA LYS A 225 21.91 21.04 -6.39
C LYS A 225 22.55 19.90 -5.62
N GLU A 226 23.60 20.18 -4.85
CA GLU A 226 24.27 19.15 -4.04
C GLU A 226 23.31 18.54 -3.02
N ASN A 227 22.45 19.39 -2.45
CA ASN A 227 21.40 18.97 -1.55
C ASN A 227 20.38 18.05 -2.23
N THR A 228 19.87 18.42 -3.41
CA THR A 228 18.95 17.58 -4.20
C THR A 228 19.53 16.18 -4.39
N VAL A 229 20.81 16.12 -4.79
CA VAL A 229 21.51 14.87 -5.09
C VAL A 229 21.62 14.00 -3.84
N ILE A 230 22.07 14.56 -2.71
CA ILE A 230 22.19 13.82 -1.44
C ILE A 230 20.83 13.25 -1.03
N PHE A 231 19.77 14.05 -1.14
CA PHE A 231 18.42 13.61 -0.78
C PHE A 231 17.92 12.45 -1.65
N PHE A 232 18.13 12.52 -2.96
CA PHE A 232 17.78 11.41 -3.86
C PHE A 232 18.54 10.13 -3.50
N PHE A 233 19.84 10.20 -3.20
CA PHE A 233 20.62 9.02 -2.81
C PHE A 233 20.18 8.42 -1.48
N ILE A 234 19.89 9.25 -0.47
CA ILE A 234 19.32 8.78 0.80
C ILE A 234 17.99 8.06 0.54
N SER A 235 17.14 8.63 -0.30
CA SER A 235 15.84 8.06 -0.63
C SER A 235 15.95 6.73 -1.39
N ILE A 236 16.87 6.65 -2.36
CA ILE A 236 17.19 5.41 -3.08
C ILE A 236 17.73 4.34 -2.11
N GLY A 237 18.61 4.72 -1.17
CA GLY A 237 19.17 3.80 -0.18
C GLY A 237 18.11 3.25 0.79
N MET A 238 17.20 4.11 1.25
CA MET A 238 16.06 3.69 2.07
C MET A 238 15.13 2.75 1.30
N GLU A 239 14.81 3.07 0.03
CA GLU A 239 13.93 2.25 -0.79
C GLU A 239 14.54 0.87 -1.11
N LEU A 240 15.84 0.82 -1.41
CA LEU A 240 16.57 -0.43 -1.60
C LEU A 240 16.56 -1.28 -0.32
N THR A 241 16.73 -0.65 0.84
CA THR A 241 16.65 -1.33 2.14
C THR A 241 15.25 -1.91 2.36
N CYS A 242 14.19 -1.17 2.04
CA CYS A 242 12.81 -1.64 2.12
C CYS A 242 12.57 -2.84 1.19
N PHE A 243 13.08 -2.80 -0.04
CA PHE A 243 12.99 -3.90 -0.99
C PHE A 243 13.69 -5.17 -0.48
N ILE A 244 14.93 -5.06 0.00
CA ILE A 244 15.68 -6.19 0.55
C ILE A 244 14.96 -6.78 1.77
N LEU A 245 14.48 -5.93 2.68
CA LEU A 245 13.71 -6.37 3.85
C LEU A 245 12.44 -7.12 3.44
N HIS A 246 11.72 -6.67 2.41
CA HIS A 246 10.55 -7.39 1.90
C HIS A 246 10.91 -8.81 1.44
N LEU A 247 12.01 -8.96 0.69
CA LEU A 247 12.49 -10.28 0.23
C LEU A 247 12.89 -11.20 1.38
N LEU A 248 13.49 -10.64 2.45
CA LEU A 248 13.85 -11.38 3.65
C LEU A 248 12.62 -11.80 4.47
N VAL A 249 11.69 -10.87 4.71
CA VAL A 249 10.46 -11.09 5.48
C VAL A 249 9.60 -12.17 4.82
N LYS A 250 9.49 -12.17 3.49
CA LYS A 250 8.80 -13.22 2.73
C LYS A 250 9.30 -14.63 3.05
N ARG A 251 10.59 -14.80 3.34
CA ARG A 251 11.21 -16.12 3.62
C ARG A 251 11.04 -16.58 5.06
N THR A 252 10.55 -15.73 5.96
CA THR A 252 10.43 -16.07 7.38
C THR A 252 9.32 -17.10 7.63
N ARG A 253 9.53 -17.97 8.64
CA ARG A 253 8.53 -18.96 9.07
C ARG A 253 7.25 -18.32 9.59
N PHE A 254 7.36 -17.16 10.26
CA PHE A 254 6.24 -16.37 10.77
C PHE A 254 5.26 -16.01 9.64
N VAL A 255 5.76 -15.35 8.59
CA VAL A 255 4.92 -14.93 7.47
C VAL A 255 4.29 -16.12 6.77
N ARG A 256 5.06 -17.18 6.52
CA ARG A 256 4.53 -18.39 5.88
C ARG A 256 3.41 -19.03 6.70
N TYR A 257 3.52 -19.02 8.03
CA TYR A 257 2.50 -19.55 8.93
C TYR A 257 1.19 -18.76 8.82
N TYR A 258 1.21 -17.44 9.03
CA TYR A 258 -0.04 -16.64 9.00
C TYR A 258 -0.67 -16.59 7.61
N THR A 259 0.13 -16.49 6.54
CA THR A 259 -0.40 -16.55 5.17
C THR A 259 -1.05 -17.91 4.90
N ALA A 260 -0.46 -19.02 5.35
CA ALA A 260 -1.03 -20.36 5.17
C ALA A 260 -2.28 -20.60 6.03
N CYS A 261 -2.32 -20.10 7.27
CA CYS A 261 -3.50 -20.17 8.13
C CYS A 261 -4.69 -19.41 7.53
N SER A 262 -4.43 -18.21 7.00
CA SER A 262 -5.47 -17.41 6.33
C SER A 262 -6.00 -18.07 5.05
N LEU A 263 -5.13 -18.76 4.29
CA LEU A 263 -5.52 -19.50 3.09
C LEU A 263 -6.34 -20.77 3.39
N LYS A 264 -6.09 -21.40 4.56
CA LYS A 264 -6.79 -22.63 4.99
C LYS A 264 -8.09 -22.34 5.75
N GLY A 265 -8.45 -21.07 5.95
CA GLY A 265 -9.65 -20.67 6.67
C GLY A 265 -9.65 -21.08 8.16
N LEU A 266 -8.49 -21.43 8.72
CA LEU A 266 -8.38 -21.76 10.14
C LEU A 266 -8.42 -20.46 10.95
N SER A 267 -9.41 -20.33 11.84
CA SER A 267 -9.46 -19.27 12.84
C SER A 267 -8.23 -19.33 13.76
N GLU A 268 -7.68 -18.16 14.12
CA GLU A 268 -6.55 -18.07 15.06
C GLU A 268 -6.82 -18.91 16.34
N PRO A 269 -5.86 -19.75 16.79
CA PRO A 269 -6.01 -20.47 18.05
C PRO A 269 -6.14 -19.49 19.21
N ARG A 270 -7.11 -19.72 20.11
CA ARG A 270 -7.25 -18.94 21.35
C ARG A 270 -5.98 -19.08 22.18
N GLY A 271 -5.21 -18.00 22.32
CA GLY A 271 -4.07 -17.95 23.23
C GLY A 271 -4.48 -18.28 24.67
N ALA A 272 -3.81 -19.26 25.27
CA ALA A 272 -3.84 -19.49 26.71
C ALA A 272 -3.30 -18.26 27.46
N GLY A 273 -3.92 -17.93 28.60
CA GLY A 273 -3.73 -16.67 29.32
C GLY A 273 -2.28 -16.30 29.62
N ASP A 274 -1.90 -15.08 29.24
CA ASP A 274 -0.58 -14.51 29.49
C ASP A 274 -0.56 -13.69 30.79
N HIS A 275 0.21 -14.17 31.77
CA HIS A 275 0.62 -13.41 32.95
C HIS A 275 1.96 -12.72 32.64
N GLY A 276 1.91 -11.41 32.35
CA GLY A 276 3.04 -10.51 32.61
C GLY A 276 3.69 -9.84 31.39
N THR A 277 3.15 -8.69 30.98
CA THR A 277 3.84 -7.37 30.86
C THR A 277 3.01 -6.43 29.99
N GLY A 278 2.20 -5.58 30.63
CA GLY A 278 1.92 -4.18 30.26
C GLY A 278 1.53 -3.73 28.84
N TYR A 279 1.36 -4.58 27.84
CA TYR A 279 0.94 -4.21 26.48
C TYR A 279 -0.21 -5.11 26.03
N ARG A 280 -1.46 -4.65 26.20
CA ARG A 280 -2.64 -5.34 25.69
C ARG A 280 -2.88 -4.95 24.24
N VAL A 281 -2.47 -5.80 23.31
CA VAL A 281 -2.82 -5.71 21.89
C VAL A 281 -4.29 -6.12 21.73
N HIS A 282 -5.02 -5.48 20.81
CA HIS A 282 -6.42 -5.78 20.48
C HIS A 282 -6.71 -7.29 20.47
N HIS A 283 -7.46 -7.78 21.46
CA HIS A 283 -8.02 -9.13 21.43
C HIS A 283 -9.24 -9.15 20.51
N ASP A 284 -9.27 -10.07 19.55
CA ASP A 284 -10.42 -10.30 18.70
C ASP A 284 -11.57 -10.95 19.47
N VAL A 285 -12.72 -10.29 19.51
CA VAL A 285 -13.99 -10.90 19.91
C VAL A 285 -15.04 -10.61 18.83
N THR A 286 -15.70 -11.68 18.38
CA THR A 286 -16.86 -11.77 17.47
C THR A 286 -16.61 -11.47 15.98
N ALA A 287 -16.13 -12.49 15.26
CA ALA A 287 -16.72 -12.82 13.96
C ALA A 287 -18.01 -13.60 14.26
N GLU A 288 -19.17 -13.01 13.97
CA GLU A 288 -20.41 -13.79 13.88
C GLU A 288 -20.33 -14.66 12.63
N ASP A 289 -20.15 -15.97 12.82
CA ASP A 289 -20.23 -16.96 11.76
C ASP A 289 -21.66 -17.04 11.21
N ILE A 290 -21.96 -16.30 10.14
CA ILE A 290 -23.13 -16.58 9.31
C ILE A 290 -22.70 -17.50 8.17
N ARG A 291 -22.61 -18.81 8.44
CA ARG A 291 -22.58 -19.84 7.39
C ARG A 291 -23.95 -19.93 6.73
N PHE A 292 -24.06 -19.46 5.49
CA PHE A 292 -25.18 -19.84 4.62
C PHE A 292 -24.91 -21.23 4.02
N GLU A 293 -25.32 -22.26 4.73
CA GLU A 293 -25.31 -23.63 4.23
C GLU A 293 -26.49 -23.81 3.25
N ASN A 294 -26.21 -23.75 1.94
CA ASN A 294 -27.14 -24.23 0.91
C ASN A 294 -27.05 -25.76 0.85
N ARG A 295 -27.83 -26.45 1.69
CA ARG A 295 -28.03 -27.90 1.57
C ARG A 295 -29.42 -28.19 0.99
N PRO A 296 -29.54 -28.92 -0.14
CA PRO A 296 -30.83 -29.36 -0.65
C PRO A 296 -31.48 -30.33 0.35
N ARG A 297 -32.74 -30.07 0.71
CA ARG A 297 -33.58 -30.93 1.54
C ARG A 297 -33.82 -32.28 0.86
N GLY A 298 -33.52 -33.37 1.56
CA GLY A 298 -34.18 -34.66 1.35
C GLY A 298 -33.27 -35.87 1.48
N GLN A 299 -33.10 -36.42 2.68
CA GLN A 299 -33.09 -37.88 2.90
C GLN A 299 -33.20 -38.23 4.40
N PRO A 300 -33.91 -39.31 4.78
CA PRO A 300 -34.21 -39.61 6.17
C PRO A 300 -33.09 -40.39 6.89
N SER A 301 -33.09 -40.20 8.20
CA SER A 301 -32.32 -40.83 9.28
C SER A 301 -32.00 -42.33 9.16
N SER A 302 -30.75 -42.69 9.48
CA SER A 302 -30.33 -44.05 9.86
C SER A 302 -30.73 -44.41 11.30
N PRO A 303 -30.94 -45.70 11.61
CA PRO A 303 -30.80 -46.22 12.98
C PRO A 303 -29.57 -47.13 13.15
N ARG A 304 -29.03 -47.13 14.38
CA ARG A 304 -27.96 -47.99 14.92
C ARG A 304 -28.50 -49.36 15.36
N GLY A 305 -27.66 -50.42 15.28
CA GLY A 305 -27.79 -51.66 16.08
C GLY A 305 -27.18 -52.92 15.46
N SER A 306 -26.22 -53.56 16.16
CA SER A 306 -25.35 -54.74 15.88
C SER A 306 -26.05 -56.11 15.71
N PRO A 307 -25.40 -57.31 15.64
CA PRO A 307 -24.01 -57.75 15.32
C PRO A 307 -23.92 -58.86 14.22
N GLY A 308 -22.71 -59.38 13.88
CA GLY A 308 -22.34 -60.22 12.71
C GLY A 308 -22.96 -61.64 12.56
N PRO A 309 -22.54 -62.41 11.52
CA PRO A 309 -21.39 -63.33 11.69
C PRO A 309 -20.46 -63.51 10.46
N GLU A 310 -19.32 -64.16 10.72
CA GLU A 310 -18.25 -64.58 9.80
C GLU A 310 -18.69 -65.59 8.73
N ALA A 311 -18.14 -65.50 7.52
CA ALA A 311 -17.79 -66.66 6.67
C ALA A 311 -16.91 -66.27 5.46
N GLU A 312 -15.71 -66.83 5.47
CA GLU A 312 -15.01 -67.48 4.36
C GLU A 312 -14.32 -66.70 3.22
N LEU A 313 -13.15 -67.26 2.92
CA LEU A 313 -12.05 -66.84 2.08
C LEU A 313 -12.23 -67.41 0.67
N ALA A 314 -12.21 -66.59 -0.38
CA ALA A 314 -11.82 -67.03 -1.73
C ALA A 314 -11.37 -65.83 -2.57
N GLY A 315 -10.12 -65.89 -3.04
CA GLY A 315 -9.50 -64.84 -3.83
C GLY A 315 -10.04 -64.74 -5.25
N SER A 316 -10.12 -63.51 -5.75
CA SER A 316 -9.83 -63.20 -7.15
C SER A 316 -9.39 -61.75 -7.21
N GLY A 317 -8.14 -61.54 -7.62
CA GLY A 317 -7.58 -60.22 -7.82
C GLY A 317 -8.33 -59.51 -8.93
N THR A 318 -8.99 -58.42 -8.58
CA THR A 318 -9.43 -57.42 -9.56
C THR A 318 -9.09 -56.06 -8.97
N TYR A 319 -7.88 -55.59 -9.25
CA TYR A 319 -7.52 -54.19 -9.04
C TYR A 319 -8.36 -53.34 -10.00
N MET A 320 -9.49 -52.82 -9.53
CA MET A 320 -10.13 -51.69 -10.19
C MET A 320 -9.26 -50.46 -9.96
N ARG A 321 -8.44 -50.13 -10.95
CA ARG A 321 -7.79 -48.84 -11.06
C ARG A 321 -8.91 -47.81 -11.24
N PHE A 322 -9.29 -47.12 -10.16
CA PHE A 322 -10.04 -45.88 -10.28
C PHE A 322 -9.09 -44.85 -10.89
N ASP A 323 -9.02 -44.82 -12.23
CA ASP A 323 -8.52 -43.64 -12.92
C ASP A 323 -9.57 -42.54 -12.66
N VAL A 324 -9.40 -41.83 -11.55
CA VAL A 324 -10.08 -40.56 -11.30
C VAL A 324 -9.73 -39.70 -12.52
N PRO A 325 -10.70 -39.32 -13.36
CA PRO A 325 -10.41 -38.42 -14.46
C PRO A 325 -9.85 -37.16 -13.81
N ARG A 326 -8.57 -36.86 -14.07
CA ARG A 326 -7.98 -35.58 -13.65
C ARG A 326 -8.95 -34.51 -14.15
N PRO A 327 -9.60 -33.72 -13.29
CA PRO A 327 -10.42 -32.63 -13.78
C PRO A 327 -9.46 -31.75 -14.57
N LYS A 328 -9.68 -31.66 -15.90
CA LYS A 328 -9.06 -30.62 -16.69
C LYS A 328 -9.61 -29.33 -16.11
N ILE A 329 -8.87 -28.73 -15.19
CA ILE A 329 -9.12 -27.38 -14.69
C ILE A 329 -8.95 -26.50 -15.92
N LYS A 330 -10.02 -26.35 -16.71
CA LYS A 330 -10.17 -25.17 -17.54
C LYS A 330 -10.17 -24.05 -16.52
N ARG A 331 -9.08 -23.26 -16.47
CA ARG A 331 -9.06 -21.95 -15.84
C ARG A 331 -10.12 -21.12 -16.56
N SER A 332 -11.37 -21.27 -16.17
CA SER A 332 -12.42 -20.33 -16.48
C SER A 332 -12.06 -19.09 -15.69
N TRP A 333 -11.66 -18.04 -16.40
CA TRP A 333 -11.51 -16.73 -15.81
C TRP A 333 -12.80 -16.43 -15.03
N PRO A 334 -12.71 -16.01 -13.75
CA PRO A 334 -13.90 -15.61 -13.01
C PRO A 334 -14.62 -14.56 -13.84
N SER A 335 -15.93 -14.70 -13.99
CA SER A 335 -16.71 -13.70 -14.72
C SER A 335 -16.50 -12.36 -14.04
N PHE A 336 -16.29 -11.28 -14.80
CA PHE A 336 -16.13 -9.93 -14.23
C PHE A 336 -17.26 -9.58 -13.24
N ARG A 337 -18.46 -10.13 -13.47
CA ARG A 337 -19.61 -10.01 -12.57
C ARG A 337 -19.39 -10.69 -11.22
N ASP A 338 -18.78 -11.87 -11.21
CA ASP A 338 -18.49 -12.62 -9.98
C ASP A 338 -17.43 -11.89 -9.15
N MET A 339 -16.38 -11.35 -9.80
CA MET A 339 -15.38 -10.49 -9.17
C MET A 339 -16.03 -9.26 -8.49
N LEU A 340 -16.90 -8.56 -9.22
CA LEU A 340 -17.59 -7.39 -8.68
C LEU A 340 -18.52 -7.76 -7.52
N LEU A 341 -19.18 -8.92 -7.60
CA LEU A 341 -20.07 -9.42 -6.56
C LEU A 341 -19.31 -9.72 -5.27
N HIS A 342 -18.16 -10.39 -5.35
CA HIS A 342 -17.30 -10.68 -4.19
C HIS A 342 -16.85 -9.39 -3.49
N ARG A 343 -16.39 -8.39 -4.26
CA ARG A 343 -16.02 -7.07 -3.73
C ARG A 343 -17.21 -6.36 -3.12
N TYR A 344 -18.38 -6.38 -3.77
CA TYR A 344 -19.59 -5.77 -3.25
C TYR A 344 -20.00 -6.35 -1.90
N VAL A 345 -19.92 -7.68 -1.74
CA VAL A 345 -20.24 -8.35 -0.46
C VAL A 345 -19.29 -7.89 0.65
N VAL A 346 -17.98 -7.85 0.38
CA VAL A 346 -16.98 -7.35 1.34
C VAL A 346 -17.23 -5.88 1.66
N SER A 347 -17.40 -5.02 0.66
CA SER A 347 -17.70 -3.59 0.83
C SER A 347 -18.94 -3.35 1.66
N ARG A 348 -20.01 -4.15 1.49
CA ARG A 348 -21.24 -4.04 2.27
C ARG A 348 -21.03 -4.36 3.74
N LEU A 349 -20.06 -5.22 4.08
CA LEU A 349 -19.75 -5.56 5.47
C LEU A 349 -18.93 -4.46 6.16
N ILE A 350 -17.97 -3.86 5.45
CA ILE A 350 -17.04 -2.87 5.98
C ILE A 350 -17.36 -1.40 5.60
N TRP A 351 -18.55 -1.14 5.06
CA TRP A 351 -18.95 0.15 4.46
C TRP A 351 -18.68 1.36 5.37
N ALA A 352 -18.95 1.24 6.67
CA ALA A 352 -18.78 2.34 7.62
C ALA A 352 -17.30 2.69 7.82
N TYR A 353 -16.40 1.70 7.80
CA TYR A 353 -14.96 1.90 7.87
C TYR A 353 -14.42 2.52 6.58
N MET A 354 -14.92 2.05 5.42
CA MET A 354 -14.58 2.61 4.11
C MET A 354 -14.96 4.09 4.01
N LEU A 355 -16.18 4.45 4.42
CA LEU A 355 -16.64 5.83 4.35
C LEU A 355 -15.93 6.71 5.38
N SER A 356 -15.63 6.18 6.57
CA SER A 356 -14.88 6.89 7.61
C SER A 356 -13.48 7.28 7.12
N ILE A 357 -12.70 6.34 6.57
CA ILE A 357 -11.35 6.65 6.07
C ILE A 357 -11.42 7.61 4.86
N ALA A 358 -12.37 7.43 3.95
CA ALA A 358 -12.54 8.31 2.81
C ALA A 358 -12.86 9.75 3.25
N MET A 359 -13.78 9.92 4.20
CA MET A 359 -14.13 11.24 4.72
C MET A 359 -12.98 11.91 5.49
N THR A 360 -12.23 11.15 6.29
CA THR A 360 -11.06 11.66 7.01
C THR A 360 -10.06 12.29 6.03
N TYR A 361 -9.65 11.54 5.00
CA TYR A 361 -8.66 12.00 4.04
C TYR A 361 -9.21 13.00 3.02
N PHE A 362 -10.50 12.95 2.70
CA PHE A 362 -11.16 14.00 1.92
C PHE A 362 -11.04 15.36 2.61
N ILE A 363 -11.43 15.44 3.88
CA ILE A 363 -11.37 16.71 4.65
C ILE A 363 -9.93 17.17 4.81
N THR A 364 -9.00 16.24 5.10
CA THR A 364 -7.58 16.56 5.20
C THR A 364 -7.04 17.13 3.89
N LEU A 365 -7.29 16.50 2.73
CA LEU A 365 -6.76 17.00 1.46
C LEU A 365 -7.49 18.23 0.89
N CYS A 366 -8.69 18.54 1.38
CA CYS A 366 -9.31 19.85 1.15
C CYS A 366 -8.51 21.01 1.77
N LEU A 367 -7.75 20.74 2.84
CA LEU A 367 -7.07 21.76 3.65
C LEU A 367 -5.54 21.70 3.51
N PHE A 368 -4.98 20.51 3.62
CA PHE A 368 -3.55 20.21 3.56
C PHE A 368 -3.17 19.60 2.20
N PRO A 369 -2.12 20.07 1.51
CA PRO A 369 -1.31 21.25 1.84
C PRO A 369 -1.91 22.56 1.35
N GLY A 370 -2.93 22.52 0.47
CA GLY A 370 -3.31 23.67 -0.37
C GLY A 370 -3.77 24.93 0.36
N LEU A 371 -4.68 24.83 1.32
CA LEU A 371 -5.12 26.00 2.09
C LEU A 371 -4.07 26.40 3.12
N GLU A 372 -3.42 25.42 3.77
CA GLU A 372 -2.37 25.68 4.76
C GLU A 372 -1.15 26.40 4.17
N SER A 373 -0.78 26.11 2.92
CA SER A 373 0.34 26.78 2.24
C SER A 373 0.08 28.25 1.92
N GLU A 374 -1.19 28.67 1.82
CA GLU A 374 -1.57 30.05 1.56
C GLU A 374 -1.56 30.92 2.84
N ILE A 375 -1.41 30.31 4.02
CA ILE A 375 -1.40 31.03 5.30
C ILE A 375 -0.04 31.71 5.48
N HIS A 376 0.04 32.96 5.06
CA HIS A 376 1.22 33.81 5.23
C HIS A 376 1.04 34.76 6.41
N ASN A 377 2.12 35.00 7.13
CA ASN A 377 2.15 36.00 8.20
C ASN A 377 3.36 36.93 8.01
N CYS A 378 3.20 38.22 8.27
CA CYS A 378 4.22 39.23 8.04
C CYS A 378 5.51 39.00 8.84
N THR A 379 5.45 38.33 10.00
CA THR A 379 6.64 38.08 10.84
C THR A 379 7.41 36.82 10.46
N LEU A 380 6.72 35.78 10.00
CA LEU A 380 7.31 34.48 9.69
C LEU A 380 7.49 34.25 8.17
N GLY A 381 6.80 35.02 7.32
CA GLY A 381 6.86 34.89 5.87
C GLY A 381 6.65 33.44 5.42
N GLU A 382 7.59 32.94 4.62
CA GLU A 382 7.60 31.57 4.08
C GLU A 382 7.85 30.47 5.13
N TRP A 383 8.30 30.82 6.34
CA TRP A 383 8.53 29.83 7.40
C TRP A 383 7.24 29.32 8.03
N LEU A 384 6.16 30.11 7.99
CA LEU A 384 4.89 29.70 8.61
C LEU A 384 4.28 28.47 7.92
N PRO A 385 4.12 28.42 6.59
CA PRO A 385 3.70 27.21 5.89
C PRO A 385 4.58 26.00 6.18
N ILE A 386 5.92 26.17 6.20
CA ILE A 386 6.86 25.06 6.47
C ILE A 386 6.63 24.50 7.89
N LEU A 387 6.45 25.38 8.87
CA LEU A 387 6.22 25.00 10.26
C LEU A 387 4.88 24.30 10.44
N ILE A 388 3.80 24.82 9.84
CA ILE A 388 2.46 24.23 9.89
C ILE A 388 2.51 22.80 9.30
N MET A 389 3.14 22.64 8.14
CA MET A 389 3.27 21.34 7.48
C MET A 389 4.07 20.33 8.31
N ALA A 390 5.14 20.79 8.98
CA ALA A 390 5.92 19.96 9.89
C ALA A 390 5.11 19.54 11.13
N ILE A 391 4.32 20.46 11.70
CA ILE A 391 3.42 20.18 12.82
C ILE A 391 2.37 19.14 12.41
N PHE A 392 1.76 19.29 11.24
CA PHE A 392 0.81 18.31 10.70
C PHE A 392 1.45 16.91 10.62
N ASN A 393 2.60 16.78 9.95
CA ASN A 393 3.24 15.48 9.77
C ASN A 393 3.68 14.82 11.08
N LEU A 394 4.22 15.60 12.03
CA LEU A 394 4.60 15.08 13.35
C LEU A 394 3.38 14.64 14.16
N SER A 395 2.31 15.43 14.10
CA SER A 395 1.08 15.15 14.85
C SER A 395 0.28 13.99 14.24
N ASP A 396 0.29 13.84 12.92
CA ASP A 396 -0.23 12.67 12.20
C ASP A 396 0.50 11.39 12.61
N PHE A 397 1.84 11.44 12.68
CA PHE A 397 2.66 10.34 13.19
C PHE A 397 2.26 9.95 14.63
N VAL A 398 2.09 10.93 15.53
CA VAL A 398 1.59 10.68 16.89
C VAL A 398 0.20 10.05 16.87
N GLY A 399 -0.71 10.54 16.01
CA GLY A 399 -2.05 9.98 15.84
C GLY A 399 -2.04 8.50 15.42
N LYS A 400 -1.13 8.10 14.52
CA LYS A 400 -0.99 6.70 14.09
C LYS A 400 -0.36 5.80 15.14
N ILE A 401 0.51 6.34 16.00
CA ILE A 401 0.98 5.63 17.21
C ILE A 401 -0.17 5.45 18.20
N LEU A 402 -0.98 6.49 18.43
CA LEU A 402 -2.15 6.39 19.31
C LEU A 402 -3.19 5.37 18.81
N ALA A 403 -3.26 5.13 17.50
CA ALA A 403 -4.10 4.08 16.92
C ALA A 403 -3.67 2.65 17.32
N ALA A 404 -2.50 2.47 17.93
CA ALA A 404 -2.09 1.20 18.53
C ALA A 404 -2.80 0.90 19.86
N LEU A 405 -3.44 1.91 20.48
CA LEU A 405 -4.17 1.72 21.74
C LEU A 405 -5.42 0.85 21.49
N PRO A 406 -5.65 -0.19 22.32
CA PRO A 406 -6.68 -1.19 22.11
C PRO A 406 -8.08 -0.66 22.45
N TYR A 407 -8.66 0.16 21.57
CA TYR A 407 -10.04 0.66 21.72
C TYR A 407 -10.95 0.16 20.60
N ASP A 408 -12.00 -0.56 20.98
CA ASP A 408 -12.95 -1.13 20.03
C ASP A 408 -13.98 -0.11 19.56
N TRP A 409 -13.64 0.55 18.45
CA TRP A 409 -14.55 1.46 17.79
C TRP A 409 -15.61 0.74 16.96
N ARG A 410 -16.86 1.18 17.08
CA ARG A 410 -17.90 0.85 16.10
C ARG A 410 -17.68 1.67 14.84
N GLY A 411 -17.81 1.05 13.66
CA GLY A 411 -17.62 1.73 12.37
C GLY A 411 -18.48 3.00 12.19
N THR A 412 -19.70 3.01 12.71
CA THR A 412 -20.58 4.20 12.67
C THR A 412 -20.07 5.34 13.54
N HIS A 413 -19.48 5.05 14.71
CA HIS A 413 -18.88 6.09 15.55
C HIS A 413 -17.65 6.69 14.85
N LEU A 414 -16.79 5.86 14.25
CA LEU A 414 -15.65 6.35 13.46
C LEU A 414 -16.11 7.28 12.34
N LEU A 415 -17.16 6.89 11.61
CA LEU A 415 -17.74 7.73 10.57
C LEU A 415 -18.24 9.08 11.11
N VAL A 416 -18.95 9.09 12.24
CA VAL A 416 -19.42 10.35 12.86
C VAL A 416 -18.24 11.26 13.21
N TYR A 417 -17.20 10.73 13.88
CA TYR A 417 -16.02 11.53 14.22
C TYR A 417 -15.24 11.98 12.98
N SER A 418 -15.13 11.15 11.95
CA SER A 418 -14.57 11.53 10.64
C SER A 418 -15.35 12.69 10.02
N CYS A 419 -16.69 12.67 10.06
CA CYS A 419 -17.51 13.76 9.55
C CYS A 419 -17.40 15.04 10.38
N LEU A 420 -17.29 14.93 11.72
CA LEU A 420 -17.11 16.08 12.60
C LEU A 420 -15.85 16.89 12.29
N ARG A 421 -14.83 16.29 11.66
CA ARG A 421 -13.63 16.99 11.17
C ARG A 421 -13.96 18.11 10.19
N VAL A 422 -15.15 18.15 9.59
CA VAL A 422 -15.56 19.24 8.67
C VAL A 422 -15.45 20.61 9.35
N VAL A 423 -15.50 20.66 10.69
CA VAL A 423 -15.25 21.86 11.50
C VAL A 423 -13.89 22.50 11.25
N PHE A 424 -12.87 21.75 10.82
CA PHE A 424 -11.57 22.31 10.48
C PHE A 424 -11.63 23.26 9.28
N ILE A 425 -12.55 23.02 8.33
CA ILE A 425 -12.67 23.86 7.13
C ILE A 425 -12.96 25.33 7.49
N PRO A 426 -14.05 25.67 8.22
CA PRO A 426 -14.29 27.05 8.62
C PRO A 426 -13.20 27.60 9.55
N LEU A 427 -12.59 26.78 10.42
CA LEU A 427 -11.52 27.23 11.31
C LEU A 427 -10.29 27.71 10.54
N PHE A 428 -9.83 26.97 9.52
CA PHE A 428 -8.72 27.40 8.67
C PHE A 428 -9.10 28.58 7.77
N ILE A 429 -10.34 28.63 7.26
CA ILE A 429 -10.82 29.80 6.50
C ILE A 429 -10.78 31.07 7.37
N MET A 430 -11.12 30.98 8.66
CA MET A 430 -11.05 32.12 9.60
C MET A 430 -9.61 32.57 9.91
N CYS A 431 -8.60 31.73 9.66
CA CYS A 431 -7.19 32.12 9.72
C CYS A 431 -6.75 32.93 8.49
N VAL A 432 -7.48 32.84 7.38
CA VAL A 432 -7.17 33.52 6.12
C VAL A 432 -8.07 34.74 5.90
N TYR A 433 -9.36 34.63 6.22
CA TYR A 433 -10.39 35.63 5.90
C TYR A 433 -10.88 36.40 7.15
N PRO A 434 -11.21 37.71 7.05
CA PRO A 434 -11.12 38.60 5.89
C PRO A 434 -9.71 39.11 5.58
N ASN A 435 -9.41 39.29 4.28
CA ASN A 435 -8.11 39.77 3.78
C ASN A 435 -7.70 41.06 4.49
N GLY A 436 -6.56 41.03 5.18
CA GLY A 436 -5.98 42.15 5.92
C GLY A 436 -6.27 42.19 7.43
N ARG A 437 -7.32 41.52 7.91
CA ARG A 437 -7.62 41.34 9.35
C ARG A 437 -8.25 39.96 9.61
N PRO A 438 -7.48 38.86 9.50
CA PRO A 438 -7.99 37.53 9.80
C PRO A 438 -8.52 37.48 11.24
N THR A 439 -9.63 36.76 11.42
CA THR A 439 -10.26 36.60 12.76
C THR A 439 -9.29 35.94 13.73
N PHE A 440 -8.50 34.99 13.22
CA PHE A 440 -7.40 34.35 13.94
C PHE A 440 -6.03 34.77 13.38
N GLY A 441 -5.66 36.04 13.56
CA GLY A 441 -4.41 36.57 13.00
C GLY A 441 -3.10 36.17 13.70
N HIS A 442 -3.17 35.56 14.90
CA HIS A 442 -1.95 35.10 15.58
C HIS A 442 -1.46 33.78 14.98
N PRO A 443 -0.16 33.63 14.64
CA PRO A 443 0.39 32.43 13.98
C PRO A 443 0.22 31.14 14.78
N ALA A 444 -0.04 31.23 16.09
CA ALA A 444 -0.34 30.05 16.92
C ALA A 444 -1.65 29.33 16.52
N TRP A 445 -2.65 30.04 16.00
CA TRP A 445 -3.95 29.42 15.68
C TRP A 445 -3.86 28.41 14.54
N PRO A 446 -3.27 28.73 13.36
CA PRO A 446 -2.99 27.74 12.33
C PRO A 446 -2.20 26.53 12.84
N CYS A 447 -1.18 26.76 13.68
CA CYS A 447 -0.38 25.69 14.27
C CYS A 447 -1.21 24.76 15.19
N ILE A 448 -2.09 25.32 16.02
CA ILE A 448 -2.96 24.54 16.91
C ILE A 448 -3.98 23.74 16.09
N PHE A 449 -4.60 24.34 15.08
CA PHE A 449 -5.56 23.64 14.24
C PHE A 449 -4.90 22.54 13.42
N SER A 450 -3.69 22.77 12.90
CA SER A 450 -2.91 21.76 12.18
C SER A 450 -2.47 20.61 13.08
N LEU A 451 -2.05 20.89 14.33
CA LEU A 451 -1.77 19.88 15.36
C LEU A 451 -2.99 18.99 15.63
N LEU A 452 -4.17 19.59 15.86
CA LEU A 452 -5.40 18.84 16.12
C LEU A 452 -5.86 18.04 14.89
N MET A 453 -5.77 18.64 13.71
CA MET A 453 -6.12 18.00 12.44
C MET A 453 -5.20 16.80 12.16
N GLY A 454 -3.90 16.92 12.42
CA GLY A 454 -2.93 15.84 12.24
C GLY A 454 -3.13 14.69 13.23
N ILE A 455 -3.25 14.95 14.55
CA ILE A 455 -3.54 13.87 15.54
C ILE A 455 -4.79 13.10 15.15
N THR A 456 -5.87 13.83 14.85
CA THR A 456 -7.12 13.19 14.45
C THR A 456 -6.98 12.47 13.11
N ASN A 457 -6.13 12.95 12.17
CA ASN A 457 -5.91 12.33 10.87
C ASN A 457 -5.23 10.99 11.03
N GLY A 458 -4.15 10.95 11.82
CA GLY A 458 -3.45 9.70 12.10
C GLY A 458 -4.36 8.70 12.79
N TYR A 459 -5.13 9.14 13.80
CA TYR A 459 -6.01 8.24 14.54
C TYR A 459 -7.19 7.71 13.72
N PHE A 460 -8.04 8.60 13.20
CA PHE A 460 -9.24 8.22 12.43
C PHE A 460 -8.93 7.78 10.99
N GLY A 461 -7.72 8.03 10.50
CA GLY A 461 -7.20 7.46 9.27
C GLY A 461 -6.72 6.02 9.47
N SER A 462 -6.13 5.70 10.63
CA SER A 462 -5.57 4.38 10.90
C SER A 462 -6.54 3.35 11.46
N VAL A 463 -7.34 3.72 12.44
CA VAL A 463 -8.24 2.77 13.12
C VAL A 463 -9.18 2.04 12.16
N PRO A 464 -9.84 2.70 11.16
CA PRO A 464 -10.70 1.99 10.23
C PRO A 464 -9.96 0.94 9.40
N MET A 465 -8.75 1.25 8.93
CA MET A 465 -7.92 0.32 8.15
C MET A 465 -7.49 -0.90 8.98
N ILE A 466 -7.11 -0.68 10.25
CA ILE A 466 -6.70 -1.74 11.18
C ILE A 466 -7.87 -2.67 11.53
N LEU A 467 -9.06 -2.12 11.77
CA LEU A 467 -10.22 -2.89 12.22
C LEU A 467 -10.98 -3.59 11.09
N ALA A 468 -10.92 -3.07 9.85
CA ALA A 468 -11.69 -3.60 8.73
C ALA A 468 -11.36 -5.07 8.39
N ALA A 469 -10.08 -5.45 8.40
CA ALA A 469 -9.65 -6.82 8.12
C ALA A 469 -10.16 -7.83 9.17
N GLY A 470 -10.33 -7.39 10.42
CA GLY A 470 -10.89 -8.22 11.49
C GLY A 470 -12.39 -8.49 11.37
N LYS A 471 -13.11 -7.80 10.46
CA LYS A 471 -14.56 -7.96 10.27
C LYS A 471 -14.93 -8.94 9.17
N VAL A 472 -13.97 -9.39 8.36
CA VAL A 472 -14.18 -10.32 7.24
C VAL A 472 -13.58 -11.69 7.56
N SER A 473 -14.02 -12.71 6.82
CA SER A 473 -13.43 -14.05 6.93
C SER A 473 -11.95 -14.04 6.50
N PRO A 474 -11.11 -14.96 7.03
CA PRO A 474 -9.67 -15.00 6.72
C PRO A 474 -9.34 -15.03 5.22
N GLU A 475 -10.15 -15.72 4.43
CA GLU A 475 -10.01 -15.81 2.97
C GLU A 475 -10.24 -14.47 2.26
N GLN A 476 -11.03 -13.57 2.86
CA GLN A 476 -11.40 -12.28 2.27
C GLN A 476 -10.61 -11.10 2.84
N ARG A 477 -9.70 -11.33 3.79
CA ARG A 477 -8.88 -10.29 4.45
C ARG A 477 -8.02 -9.52 3.46
N GLU A 478 -7.41 -10.20 2.50
CA GLU A 478 -6.64 -9.53 1.44
C GLU A 478 -7.53 -8.58 0.62
N LEU A 479 -8.72 -9.05 0.25
CA LEU A 479 -9.68 -8.26 -0.52
C LEU A 479 -10.22 -7.05 0.25
N ALA A 480 -10.41 -7.19 1.56
CA ALA A 480 -10.82 -6.10 2.44
C ALA A 480 -9.76 -4.99 2.52
N GLY A 481 -8.47 -5.34 2.71
CA GLY A 481 -7.38 -4.36 2.73
C GLY A 481 -7.24 -3.61 1.40
N ASN A 482 -7.34 -4.33 0.27
CA ASN A 482 -7.35 -3.71 -1.06
C ASN A 482 -8.55 -2.77 -1.25
N THR A 483 -9.76 -3.21 -0.89
CA THR A 483 -10.99 -2.41 -1.01
C THR A 483 -10.96 -1.17 -0.11
N MET A 484 -10.38 -1.26 1.09
CA MET A 484 -10.15 -0.10 1.95
C MET A 484 -9.19 0.91 1.31
N THR A 485 -8.15 0.45 0.62
CA THR A 485 -7.21 1.32 -0.11
C THR A 485 -7.90 2.07 -1.25
N VAL A 486 -8.85 1.45 -1.94
CA VAL A 486 -9.70 2.13 -2.96
C VAL A 486 -10.46 3.29 -2.32
N SER A 487 -11.07 3.08 -1.16
CA SER A 487 -11.83 4.12 -0.44
C SER A 487 -10.93 5.26 0.04
N TYR A 488 -9.77 4.91 0.58
CA TYR A 488 -8.72 5.85 0.98
C TYR A 488 -8.29 6.77 -0.17
N MET A 489 -7.94 6.18 -1.33
CA MET A 489 -7.51 6.92 -2.53
C MET A 489 -8.63 7.76 -3.16
N THR A 490 -9.87 7.29 -3.05
CA THR A 490 -11.05 8.07 -3.49
C THR A 490 -11.18 9.34 -2.64
N GLY A 491 -11.01 9.22 -1.32
CA GLY A 491 -10.99 10.37 -0.41
C GLY A 491 -9.90 11.38 -0.75
N LEU A 492 -8.66 10.91 -0.95
CA LEU A 492 -7.53 11.76 -1.37
C LEU A 492 -7.85 12.50 -2.67
N THR A 493 -8.23 11.77 -3.72
CA THR A 493 -8.52 12.34 -5.06
C THR A 493 -9.62 13.39 -5.00
N LEU A 494 -10.73 13.09 -4.31
CA LEU A 494 -11.86 14.03 -4.19
C LEU A 494 -11.47 15.27 -3.37
N GLY A 495 -10.70 15.10 -2.29
CA GLY A 495 -10.25 16.20 -1.45
C GLY A 495 -9.33 17.15 -2.21
N SER A 496 -8.35 16.59 -2.93
CA SER A 496 -7.48 17.37 -3.81
C SER A 496 -8.27 18.11 -4.89
N ALA A 497 -9.23 17.45 -5.55
CA ALA A 497 -10.06 18.09 -6.58
C ALA A 497 -10.85 19.30 -6.03
N VAL A 498 -11.38 19.19 -4.80
CA VAL A 498 -12.05 20.31 -4.12
C VAL A 498 -11.07 21.42 -3.75
N ALA A 499 -9.90 21.09 -3.21
CA ALA A 499 -8.86 22.07 -2.92
C ALA A 499 -8.42 22.84 -4.17
N TYR A 500 -8.23 22.13 -5.30
CA TYR A 500 -7.90 22.75 -6.58
C TYR A 500 -9.00 23.68 -7.09
N PHE A 501 -10.25 23.24 -7.01
CA PHE A 501 -11.38 24.07 -7.41
C PHE A 501 -11.49 25.34 -6.55
N ALA A 502 -11.32 25.20 -5.23
CA ALA A 502 -11.30 26.33 -4.31
C ALA A 502 -10.15 27.31 -4.62
N TYR A 503 -8.94 26.79 -4.85
CA TYR A 503 -7.77 27.60 -5.21
C TYR A 503 -7.96 28.37 -6.52
N SER A 504 -8.52 27.71 -7.54
CA SER A 504 -8.83 28.34 -8.84
C SER A 504 -9.74 29.56 -8.67
N LEU A 505 -10.75 29.46 -7.80
CA LEU A 505 -11.66 30.56 -7.49
C LEU A 505 -10.96 31.71 -6.73
N THR A 506 -10.03 31.41 -5.82
CA THR A 506 -9.36 32.43 -4.99
C THR A 506 -8.17 33.12 -5.64
N SER A 507 -7.50 32.47 -6.61
CA SER A 507 -6.31 33.01 -7.30
C SER A 507 -6.54 34.35 -8.05
N THR A 508 -7.79 34.78 -8.20
CA THR A 508 -8.15 36.09 -8.77
C THR A 508 -8.05 37.26 -7.77
N SER A 509 -7.79 37.00 -6.48
CA SER A 509 -7.62 38.02 -5.45
C SER A 509 -6.16 38.10 -4.97
N HIS A 510 -5.36 38.96 -5.58
CA HIS A 510 -3.99 39.24 -5.12
C HIS A 510 -3.97 39.84 -3.70
N SER A 511 -3.44 39.10 -2.75
CA SER A 511 -3.15 39.57 -1.39
C SER A 511 -1.87 40.41 -1.39
N THR A 512 -2.02 41.73 -1.29
CA THR A 512 -0.89 42.64 -1.05
C THR A 512 -0.71 42.80 0.46
N CYS A 513 0.43 42.35 1.00
CA CYS A 513 0.88 42.78 2.32
C CYS A 513 1.12 44.29 2.26
N PHE A 514 0.20 45.09 2.80
CA PHE A 514 0.41 46.51 2.99
C PHE A 514 1.50 46.69 4.06
N TYR A 515 2.72 46.99 3.63
CA TYR A 515 3.69 47.67 4.47
C TYR A 515 3.13 49.06 4.77
N THR A 516 2.51 49.22 5.93
CA THR A 516 2.43 50.55 6.55
C THR A 516 3.84 50.93 6.98
N GLU A 517 4.60 51.54 6.08
CA GLU A 517 5.70 52.41 6.48
C GLU A 517 5.08 53.52 7.33
N THR A 518 5.29 53.43 8.63
CA THR A 518 5.14 54.54 9.56
C THR A 518 5.92 55.73 8.99
N SER A 519 5.19 56.73 8.51
CA SER A 519 5.70 58.06 8.23
C SER A 519 6.33 58.62 9.51
N ASN A 520 7.63 58.38 9.68
CA ASN A 520 8.45 59.16 10.59
C ASN A 520 8.80 60.44 9.86
N GLY A 521 8.05 61.50 10.17
CA GLY A 521 8.44 62.85 9.83
C GLY A 521 9.81 63.16 10.46
N SER A 522 10.82 63.35 9.62
CA SER A 522 12.00 64.12 9.97
C SER A 522 12.08 65.31 9.02
N PHE A 523 11.52 66.41 9.50
CA PHE A 523 11.82 67.77 9.08
C PHE A 523 13.34 68.03 9.12
N THR A 524 13.78 68.95 8.25
CA THR A 524 15.06 69.70 8.25
C THR A 524 16.35 68.96 7.93
N SER A 525 16.95 69.24 6.77
CA SER A 525 17.86 70.39 6.65
C SER A 525 18.14 70.71 5.17
N GLY A 526 17.86 71.94 4.77
CA GLY A 526 18.49 72.57 3.62
C GLY A 526 19.83 73.19 4.04
N TYR A 527 20.81 73.13 3.14
CA TYR A 527 21.61 74.23 2.59
C TYR A 527 22.74 73.64 1.76
#